data_AF-A0A453LEH5-F1
#
_entry.id   AF-A0A453LEH5-F1
#
_cell.length_a   1.000
_cell.length_b   1.000
_cell.length_c   1.000
_cell.angle_alpha   90.00
_cell.angle_beta   90.00
_cell.angle_gamma   90.00
#
_symmetry.space_group_name_H-M   'P 1'
#
loop_
_entity.id
_entity.type
_entity.pdbx_description
1 polymer ?
#
loop_
_entity_poly.entity_id
_entity_poly.type
_entity_poly.pdbx_seq_one_letter_code
_entity_poly.pdbx_strand_id
1 'polypeptide(L)'
;MIDTNPSFFSQFTVVLATQLPESSLLKLDSICRSANIVLVAARSYGLTGLVRVSIKEHCVIESKPDHSLDDLRLHNPWPELKQFAKSIDICDKDPVVHKHTPYIVILVRLAEKWADAHDGQLPSTRQEKREFKDLIRAHMLNVDEDNYKEAVESSYKVSVTPGISDEIRQIIDDSSSEVNFSSSDFWVLVASLKEFIANEGNGELPLEGTIPDMTSLTEYYVSLQKIYQAKAESDCLAIEHRVKSILRRIGRDPDSISRACIKTFCKNTRKLKVCRYRSMEEEFSSPVLSEVKKYFADEDSWSASIILMFPFHLFCCNQHRKLLYIFH
;
A
#
# COMPACT_ATOMS: atom_id res chain seq x y z
N MET A 1 -27.61 -10.32 26.15
CA MET A 1 -26.38 -9.52 25.96
C MET A 1 -26.54 -8.53 24.84
N ILE A 2 -26.80 -8.96 23.60
CA ILE A 2 -27.06 -8.06 22.45
C ILE A 2 -28.19 -7.07 22.77
N ASP A 3 -29.32 -7.54 23.30
CA ASP A 3 -30.45 -6.66 23.63
C ASP A 3 -30.35 -5.99 25.01
N THR A 4 -29.61 -6.59 25.93
CA THR A 4 -29.65 -6.22 27.36
C THR A 4 -28.47 -5.39 27.83
N ASN A 5 -27.31 -5.46 27.16
CA ASN A 5 -26.13 -4.68 27.48
C ASN A 5 -25.26 -4.45 26.22
N PRO A 6 -25.67 -3.57 25.29
CA PRO A 6 -24.90 -3.27 24.08
C PRO A 6 -23.49 -2.73 24.34
N SER A 7 -23.30 -1.96 25.41
CA SER A 7 -22.01 -1.40 25.81
C SER A 7 -20.96 -2.46 26.16
N PHE A 8 -21.38 -3.68 26.47
CA PHE A 8 -20.47 -4.81 26.70
C PHE A 8 -19.53 -5.05 25.52
N PHE A 9 -19.97 -4.79 24.29
CA PHE A 9 -19.15 -5.08 23.10
C PHE A 9 -18.06 -4.04 22.86
N SER A 10 -18.22 -2.82 23.38
CA SER A 10 -17.27 -1.71 23.19
C SER A 10 -15.93 -1.90 23.91
N GLN A 11 -15.83 -2.88 24.82
CA GLN A 11 -14.58 -3.19 25.52
C GLN A 11 -13.61 -4.06 24.69
N PHE A 12 -14.06 -4.60 23.56
CA PHE A 12 -13.27 -5.49 22.70
C PHE A 12 -12.81 -4.76 21.44
N THR A 13 -11.71 -5.22 20.85
CA THR A 13 -11.23 -4.75 19.55
C THR A 13 -11.85 -5.51 18.38
N VAL A 14 -12.12 -6.80 18.59
CA VAL A 14 -12.72 -7.71 17.62
C VAL A 14 -13.77 -8.56 18.33
N VAL A 15 -14.94 -8.72 17.69
CA VAL A 15 -16.01 -9.63 18.13
C VAL A 15 -16.13 -10.74 17.11
N LEU A 16 -15.97 -11.99 17.57
CA LEU A 16 -16.21 -13.19 16.77
C LEU A 16 -17.60 -13.73 17.08
N ALA A 17 -18.48 -13.73 16.08
CA ALA A 17 -19.84 -14.22 16.19
C ALA A 17 -20.01 -15.51 15.40
N THR A 18 -20.29 -16.63 16.09
CA THR A 18 -20.49 -17.93 15.46
C THR A 18 -21.94 -18.40 15.55
N GLN A 19 -22.46 -18.99 14.47
CA GLN A 19 -23.80 -19.62 14.43
C GLN A 19 -24.98 -18.75 14.91
N LEU A 20 -24.85 -17.40 14.91
CA LEU A 20 -25.93 -16.51 15.36
C LEU A 20 -27.08 -16.47 14.35
N PRO A 21 -28.36 -16.39 14.75
CA PRO A 21 -29.47 -16.04 13.87
C PRO A 21 -29.30 -14.67 13.21
N GLU A 22 -29.88 -14.44 12.02
CA GLU A 22 -29.74 -13.17 11.28
C GLU A 22 -30.22 -11.97 12.07
N SER A 23 -31.38 -12.03 12.73
CA SER A 23 -31.91 -10.91 13.51
C SER A 23 -30.95 -10.45 14.61
N SER A 24 -30.31 -11.38 15.31
CA SER A 24 -29.29 -11.09 16.32
C SER A 24 -28.01 -10.56 15.70
N LEU A 25 -27.63 -11.09 14.53
CA LEU A 25 -26.41 -10.69 13.82
C LEU A 25 -26.52 -9.26 13.28
N LEU A 26 -27.67 -8.86 12.72
CA LEU A 26 -27.93 -7.49 12.25
C LEU A 26 -27.85 -6.48 13.39
N LYS A 27 -28.45 -6.81 14.54
CA LYS A 27 -28.34 -5.98 15.74
C LYS A 27 -26.90 -5.85 16.22
N LEU A 28 -26.16 -6.96 16.26
CA LEU A 28 -24.76 -6.97 16.68
C LEU A 28 -23.87 -6.16 15.72
N ASP A 29 -24.10 -6.25 14.41
CA ASP A 29 -23.40 -5.43 13.41
C ASP A 29 -23.59 -3.94 13.66
N SER A 30 -24.84 -3.49 13.89
CA SER A 30 -25.13 -2.10 14.18
C SER A 30 -24.41 -1.61 15.44
N ILE A 31 -24.45 -2.42 16.52
CA ILE A 31 -23.74 -2.11 17.78
C ILE A 31 -22.23 -2.01 17.53
N CYS A 32 -21.61 -3.03 16.91
CA CYS A 32 -20.17 -3.04 16.64
C CYS A 32 -19.74 -1.87 15.74
N ARG A 33 -20.49 -1.57 14.68
CA ARG A 33 -20.20 -0.45 13.79
C ARG A 33 -20.26 0.90 14.49
N SER A 34 -21.26 1.11 15.34
CA SER A 34 -21.42 2.37 16.09
C SER A 34 -20.25 2.64 17.04
N ALA A 35 -19.63 1.56 17.55
CA ALA A 35 -18.46 1.61 18.40
C ALA A 35 -17.13 1.41 17.65
N ASN A 36 -17.15 1.34 16.30
CA ASN A 36 -16.00 1.07 15.44
C ASN A 36 -15.22 -0.21 15.79
N ILE A 37 -15.94 -1.26 16.20
CA ILE A 37 -15.41 -2.59 16.52
C ILE A 37 -15.52 -3.50 15.31
N VAL A 38 -14.47 -4.29 15.05
CA VAL A 38 -14.46 -5.30 13.99
C VAL A 38 -15.39 -6.46 14.39
N LEU A 39 -16.40 -6.75 13.58
CA LEU A 39 -17.21 -7.95 13.72
C LEU A 39 -16.80 -8.97 12.65
N VAL A 40 -16.46 -10.19 13.08
CA VAL A 40 -16.28 -11.33 12.17
C VAL A 40 -17.37 -12.34 12.47
N ALA A 41 -18.30 -12.48 11.53
CA ALA A 41 -19.37 -13.46 11.60
C ALA A 41 -18.95 -14.72 10.84
N ALA A 42 -18.88 -15.84 11.56
CA ALA A 42 -18.56 -17.13 10.97
C ALA A 42 -19.77 -18.07 11.10
N ARG A 43 -20.12 -18.76 10.02
CA ARG A 43 -21.12 -19.81 10.03
C ARG A 43 -20.65 -21.06 9.31
N SER A 44 -21.04 -22.21 9.83
CA SER A 44 -20.89 -23.50 9.16
C SER A 44 -22.26 -24.13 8.92
N TYR A 45 -22.48 -24.57 7.68
CA TYR A 45 -23.65 -25.34 7.22
C TYR A 45 -23.16 -26.60 6.51
N GLY A 46 -23.05 -27.71 7.25
CA GLY A 46 -22.55 -28.96 6.72
C GLY A 46 -21.10 -28.82 6.21
N LEU A 47 -20.92 -28.94 4.90
CA LEU A 47 -19.62 -28.82 4.22
C LEU A 47 -19.31 -27.39 3.75
N THR A 48 -20.20 -26.42 3.98
CA THR A 48 -20.02 -25.02 3.57
C THR A 48 -19.73 -24.14 4.77
N GLY A 49 -18.69 -23.32 4.67
CA GLY A 49 -18.38 -22.25 5.64
C GLY A 49 -18.63 -20.87 5.03
N LEU A 50 -19.19 -19.96 5.82
CA LEU A 50 -19.31 -18.55 5.51
C LEU A 50 -18.53 -17.74 6.55
N VAL A 51 -17.66 -16.85 6.09
CA VAL A 51 -17.01 -15.84 6.94
C VAL A 51 -17.32 -14.48 6.37
N ARG A 52 -17.88 -13.60 7.20
CA ARG A 52 -18.23 -12.23 6.83
C ARG A 52 -17.63 -11.25 7.82
N VAL A 53 -16.82 -10.33 7.31
CA VAL A 53 -16.22 -9.24 8.09
C VAL A 53 -17.11 -8.01 8.00
N SER A 54 -17.24 -7.30 9.11
CA SER A 54 -18.02 -6.08 9.24
C SER A 54 -17.23 -5.03 10.02
N ILE A 55 -16.88 -3.95 9.34
CA ILE A 55 -16.28 -2.74 9.90
C ILE A 55 -16.63 -1.57 8.99
N LYS A 56 -16.79 -0.35 9.52
CA LYS A 56 -17.08 0.82 8.68
C LYS A 56 -15.92 1.11 7.72
N GLU A 57 -14.72 1.25 8.26
CA GLU A 57 -13.51 1.60 7.53
C GLU A 57 -12.31 0.91 8.19
N HIS A 58 -11.45 0.30 7.39
CA HIS A 58 -10.20 -0.28 7.83
C HIS A 58 -9.05 0.34 7.04
N CYS A 59 -8.25 1.14 7.73
CA CYS A 59 -7.07 1.80 7.16
C CYS A 59 -5.82 0.99 7.46
N VAL A 60 -5.08 0.64 6.41
CA VAL A 60 -3.90 -0.22 6.47
C VAL A 60 -2.69 0.57 6.00
N ILE A 61 -1.67 0.63 6.84
CA ILE A 61 -0.37 1.22 6.50
C ILE A 61 0.53 0.15 5.87
N GLU A 62 0.64 -1.04 6.48
CA GLU A 62 1.49 -2.13 6.01
C GLU A 62 0.68 -3.20 5.27
N SER A 63 0.30 -2.94 4.02
CA SER A 63 -0.50 -3.91 3.24
C SER A 63 0.28 -5.13 2.76
N LYS A 64 1.62 -5.10 2.81
CA LYS A 64 2.54 -6.17 2.36
C LYS A 64 2.15 -6.77 1.00
N PRO A 65 2.21 -5.98 -0.10
CA PRO A 65 1.86 -6.49 -1.41
C PRO A 65 2.81 -7.61 -1.85
N ASP A 66 2.30 -8.60 -2.57
CA ASP A 66 3.07 -9.74 -3.08
C ASP A 66 4.21 -9.30 -4.03
N HIS A 67 3.98 -8.20 -4.74
CA HIS A 67 4.96 -7.57 -5.61
C HIS A 67 5.09 -6.09 -5.26
N SER A 68 6.27 -5.69 -4.79
CA SER A 68 6.65 -4.29 -4.62
C SER A 68 7.81 -3.94 -5.54
N LEU A 69 7.69 -2.82 -6.25
CA LEU A 69 8.81 -2.27 -7.03
C LEU A 69 9.72 -1.46 -6.10
N ASP A 70 11.03 -1.61 -6.28
CA ASP A 70 12.01 -0.81 -5.53
C ASP A 70 11.91 0.68 -5.92
N ASP A 71 11.83 1.56 -4.92
CA ASP A 71 11.86 3.01 -5.14
C ASP A 71 13.31 3.51 -5.26
N LEU A 72 13.92 3.26 -6.41
CA LEU A 72 15.33 3.63 -6.67
C LEU A 72 15.53 5.08 -7.13
N ARG A 73 14.46 5.79 -7.54
CA ARG A 73 14.51 7.16 -8.07
C ARG A 73 15.51 7.38 -9.23
N LEU A 74 15.74 6.35 -10.06
CA LEU A 74 16.69 6.48 -11.18
C LEU A 74 16.21 7.43 -12.28
N HIS A 75 14.88 7.64 -12.39
CA HIS A 75 14.29 8.62 -13.30
C HIS A 75 14.51 10.06 -12.84
N ASN A 76 14.75 10.28 -11.54
CA ASN A 76 14.99 11.60 -10.96
C ASN A 76 15.89 11.50 -9.72
N PRO A 77 17.19 11.21 -9.90
CA PRO A 77 18.09 11.02 -8.77
C PRO A 77 18.35 12.38 -8.08
N TRP A 78 18.31 12.38 -6.75
CA TRP A 78 18.55 13.57 -5.95
C TRP A 78 20.06 13.90 -5.89
N PRO A 79 20.45 15.12 -5.50
CA PRO A 79 21.83 15.60 -5.62
C PRO A 79 22.89 14.69 -5.01
N GLU A 80 22.63 14.13 -3.84
CA GLU A 80 23.55 13.29 -3.09
C GLU A 80 23.79 11.94 -3.80
N LEU A 81 22.74 11.34 -4.39
CA LEU A 81 22.87 10.13 -5.19
C LEU A 81 23.68 10.41 -6.48
N LYS A 82 23.42 11.52 -7.15
CA LYS A 82 24.19 11.95 -8.33
C LYS A 82 25.66 12.18 -7.98
N GLN A 83 25.93 12.84 -6.85
CA GLN A 83 27.29 13.12 -6.39
C GLN A 83 28.07 11.83 -6.08
N PHE A 84 27.43 10.89 -5.37
CA PHE A 84 28.04 9.59 -5.10
C PHE A 84 28.32 8.82 -6.39
N ALA A 85 27.35 8.76 -7.31
CA ALA A 85 27.57 8.10 -8.60
C ALA A 85 28.74 8.73 -9.38
N LYS A 86 28.88 10.06 -9.36
CA LYS A 86 29.99 10.80 -9.99
C LYS A 86 31.35 10.53 -9.37
N SER A 87 31.39 10.12 -8.09
CA SER A 87 32.63 9.82 -7.39
C SER A 87 33.27 8.48 -7.82
N ILE A 88 32.51 7.63 -8.51
CA ILE A 88 32.95 6.32 -8.98
C ILE A 88 33.20 6.40 -10.49
N ASP A 89 34.39 5.96 -10.91
CA ASP A 89 34.72 5.83 -12.32
C ASP A 89 34.17 4.51 -12.87
N ILE A 90 33.15 4.60 -13.72
CA ILE A 90 32.57 3.42 -14.39
C ILE A 90 33.45 2.90 -15.53
N CYS A 91 34.52 3.61 -15.88
CA CYS A 91 35.52 3.22 -16.87
C CYS A 91 36.84 2.75 -16.23
N ASP A 92 36.82 2.43 -14.93
CA ASP A 92 38.01 1.96 -14.22
C ASP A 92 38.60 0.72 -14.91
N LYS A 93 39.93 0.69 -15.02
CA LYS A 93 40.67 -0.39 -15.65
C LYS A 93 40.95 -1.54 -14.69
N ASP A 94 40.76 -1.34 -13.38
CA ASP A 94 40.81 -2.42 -12.40
C ASP A 94 39.60 -3.35 -12.58
N PRO A 95 39.80 -4.61 -13.01
CA PRO A 95 38.70 -5.54 -13.24
C PRO A 95 37.87 -5.83 -11.98
N VAL A 96 38.47 -5.73 -10.79
CA VAL A 96 37.76 -5.97 -9.53
C VAL A 96 36.79 -4.82 -9.25
N VAL A 97 37.26 -3.58 -9.36
CA VAL A 97 36.41 -2.40 -9.12
C VAL A 97 35.30 -2.31 -10.17
N HIS A 98 35.65 -2.54 -11.44
CA HIS A 98 34.69 -2.50 -12.54
C HIS A 98 33.56 -3.53 -12.39
N LYS A 99 33.89 -4.79 -12.06
CA LYS A 99 32.91 -5.88 -11.84
C LYS A 99 32.03 -5.71 -10.60
N HIS A 100 32.48 -4.92 -9.64
CA HIS A 100 31.82 -4.74 -8.36
C HIS A 100 31.33 -3.29 -8.18
N THR A 101 31.14 -2.55 -9.27
CA THR A 101 30.46 -1.27 -9.26
C THR A 101 28.94 -1.52 -9.27
N PRO A 102 28.17 -1.04 -8.28
CA PRO A 102 26.74 -1.33 -8.20
C PRO A 102 25.97 -0.84 -9.42
N TYR A 103 25.00 -1.64 -9.91
CA TYR A 103 24.25 -1.32 -11.12
C TYR A 103 23.52 0.02 -11.06
N ILE A 104 23.11 0.47 -9.86
CA ILE A 104 22.48 1.78 -9.64
C ILE A 104 23.43 2.91 -10.07
N VAL A 105 24.72 2.81 -9.71
CA VAL A 105 25.74 3.80 -10.10
C VAL A 105 25.93 3.79 -11.60
N ILE A 106 26.04 2.60 -12.21
CA ILE A 106 26.16 2.43 -13.67
C ILE A 106 24.99 3.12 -14.38
N LEU A 107 23.76 2.84 -13.93
CA LEU A 107 22.54 3.41 -14.53
C LEU A 107 22.48 4.92 -14.38
N VAL A 108 22.78 5.49 -13.20
CA VAL A 108 22.79 6.94 -13.01
C VAL A 108 23.82 7.61 -13.93
N ARG A 109 25.04 7.07 -14.01
CA ARG A 109 26.12 7.66 -14.83
C ARG A 109 25.84 7.58 -16.32
N LEU A 110 25.35 6.43 -16.80
CA LEU A 110 25.01 6.27 -18.20
C LEU A 110 23.74 7.03 -18.58
N ALA A 111 22.78 7.19 -17.66
CA ALA A 111 21.60 8.04 -17.88
C ALA A 111 21.99 9.52 -18.00
N GLU A 112 22.94 10.02 -17.19
CA GLU A 112 23.49 11.37 -17.35
C GLU A 112 24.17 11.53 -18.73
N LYS A 113 25.04 10.59 -19.11
CA LYS A 113 25.71 10.58 -20.42
C LYS A 113 24.71 10.54 -21.58
N TRP A 114 23.64 9.77 -21.44
CA TRP A 114 22.55 9.73 -22.41
C TRP A 114 21.86 11.09 -22.51
N ALA A 115 21.47 11.67 -21.38
CA ALA A 115 20.78 12.95 -21.31
C ALA A 115 21.63 14.09 -21.92
N ASP A 116 22.94 14.11 -21.68
CA ASP A 116 23.86 15.10 -22.28
C ASP A 116 23.86 15.05 -23.81
N ALA A 117 23.61 13.87 -24.41
CA ALA A 117 23.53 13.68 -25.85
C ALA A 117 22.12 13.89 -26.43
N HIS A 118 21.10 14.05 -25.59
CA HIS A 118 19.68 14.10 -25.97
C HIS A 118 18.93 15.26 -25.29
N ASP A 119 19.55 16.45 -25.22
CA ASP A 119 18.93 17.68 -24.68
C ASP A 119 18.34 17.53 -23.26
N GLY A 120 19.01 16.77 -22.40
CA GLY A 120 18.60 16.50 -21.03
C GLY A 120 17.49 15.45 -20.89
N GLN A 121 17.05 14.81 -21.98
CA GLN A 121 15.97 13.82 -21.96
C GLN A 121 16.48 12.41 -21.65
N LEU A 122 15.72 11.68 -20.84
CA LEU A 122 15.96 10.26 -20.57
C LEU A 122 15.36 9.38 -21.68
N PRO A 123 15.85 8.14 -21.85
CA PRO A 123 15.29 7.22 -22.84
C PRO A 123 13.80 6.98 -22.57
N SER A 124 12.94 7.26 -23.53
CA SER A 124 11.49 7.24 -23.37
C SER A 124 10.81 6.27 -24.34
N THR A 125 11.22 6.29 -25.61
CA THR A 125 10.64 5.45 -26.66
C THR A 125 11.18 4.03 -26.59
N ARG A 126 10.48 3.07 -27.22
CA ARG A 126 10.96 1.68 -27.29
C ARG A 126 12.33 1.59 -27.98
N GLN A 127 12.57 2.45 -28.96
CA GLN A 127 13.84 2.52 -29.67
C GLN A 127 14.96 3.07 -28.77
N GLU A 128 14.73 4.21 -28.12
CA GLU A 128 15.69 4.81 -27.18
C GLU A 128 16.01 3.86 -26.03
N LYS A 129 15.02 3.16 -25.48
CA LYS A 129 15.22 2.13 -24.45
C LYS A 129 16.11 0.99 -24.92
N ARG A 130 16.02 0.61 -26.19
CA ARG A 130 16.90 -0.41 -26.78
C ARG A 130 18.32 0.13 -26.94
N GLU A 131 18.45 1.33 -27.49
CA GLU A 131 19.75 2.00 -27.68
C GLU A 131 20.45 2.25 -26.35
N PHE A 132 19.71 2.61 -25.29
CA PHE A 132 20.24 2.73 -23.94
C PHE A 132 20.74 1.40 -23.38
N LYS A 133 20.01 0.29 -23.62
CA LYS A 133 20.51 -1.05 -23.26
C LYS A 133 21.80 -1.40 -24.02
N ASP A 134 21.89 -1.02 -25.29
CA ASP A 134 23.09 -1.24 -26.10
C ASP A 134 24.25 -0.37 -25.61
N LEU A 135 23.98 0.87 -25.16
CA LEU A 135 24.95 1.74 -24.50
C LEU A 135 25.52 1.09 -23.23
N ILE A 136 24.66 0.51 -22.38
CA ILE A 136 25.10 -0.21 -21.18
C ILE A 136 26.01 -1.39 -21.56
N ARG A 137 25.59 -2.21 -22.53
CA ARG A 137 26.39 -3.36 -23.01
C ARG A 137 27.72 -2.95 -23.60
N ALA A 138 27.80 -1.80 -24.25
CA ALA A 138 29.05 -1.29 -24.82
C ALA A 138 30.09 -0.87 -23.76
N HIS A 139 29.67 -0.62 -22.51
CA HIS A 139 30.58 -0.35 -21.39
C HIS A 139 30.97 -1.62 -20.62
N MET A 140 30.36 -2.76 -20.94
CA MET A 140 30.73 -4.05 -20.39
C MET A 140 32.04 -4.53 -21.03
N LEU A 141 33.04 -4.85 -20.21
CA LEU A 141 34.37 -5.28 -20.68
C LEU A 141 34.44 -6.80 -20.88
N ASN A 142 33.71 -7.56 -20.06
CA ASN A 142 33.72 -9.02 -20.09
C ASN A 142 32.30 -9.60 -20.00
N VAL A 143 32.10 -10.84 -20.45
CA VAL A 143 30.77 -11.49 -20.45
C VAL A 143 30.30 -11.87 -19.04
N ASP A 144 31.23 -11.97 -18.08
CA ASP A 144 30.99 -12.39 -16.70
C ASP A 144 30.78 -11.22 -15.73
N GLU A 145 30.39 -10.04 -16.23
CA GLU A 145 30.12 -8.85 -15.40
C GLU A 145 28.63 -8.78 -15.00
N ASP A 146 28.29 -9.45 -13.90
CA ASP A 146 26.91 -9.57 -13.44
C ASP A 146 26.27 -8.23 -13.07
N ASN A 147 27.05 -7.26 -12.56
CA ASN A 147 26.59 -5.90 -12.31
C ASN A 147 26.09 -5.17 -13.57
N TYR A 148 26.72 -5.40 -14.74
CA TYR A 148 26.25 -4.85 -16.01
C TYR A 148 25.03 -5.60 -16.55
N LYS A 149 24.93 -6.91 -16.31
CA LYS A 149 23.70 -7.67 -16.62
C LYS A 149 22.53 -7.16 -15.79
N GLU A 150 22.72 -6.97 -14.49
CA GLU A 150 21.75 -6.34 -13.58
C GLU A 150 21.34 -4.95 -14.07
N ALA A 151 22.30 -4.13 -14.54
CA ALA A 151 22.03 -2.81 -15.11
C ALA A 151 21.16 -2.90 -16.38
N VAL A 152 21.46 -3.82 -17.30
CA VAL A 152 20.65 -4.03 -18.51
C VAL A 152 19.22 -4.47 -18.16
N GLU A 153 19.07 -5.39 -17.22
CA GLU A 153 17.76 -5.87 -16.74
C GLU A 153 16.96 -4.77 -16.05
N SER A 154 17.61 -3.94 -15.25
CA SER A 154 17.00 -2.85 -14.49
C SER A 154 16.94 -1.50 -15.24
N SER A 155 17.47 -1.43 -16.46
CA SER A 155 17.53 -0.17 -17.25
C SER A 155 16.18 0.51 -17.46
N TYR A 156 15.08 -0.24 -17.48
CA TYR A 156 13.74 0.32 -17.60
C TYR A 156 13.38 1.26 -16.43
N LYS A 157 14.00 1.07 -15.25
CA LYS A 157 13.78 1.91 -14.06
C LYS A 157 14.29 3.35 -14.25
N VAL A 158 15.18 3.60 -15.22
CA VAL A 158 15.61 4.96 -15.60
C VAL A 158 14.49 5.70 -16.33
N SER A 159 13.77 4.98 -17.20
CA SER A 159 12.73 5.54 -18.07
C SER A 159 11.34 5.59 -17.43
N VAL A 160 11.11 4.75 -16.41
CA VAL A 160 9.79 4.61 -15.78
C VAL A 160 9.74 5.48 -14.54
N THR A 161 8.93 6.52 -14.59
CA THR A 161 8.52 7.25 -13.38
C THR A 161 7.51 6.38 -12.62
N PRO A 162 7.80 5.96 -11.37
CA PRO A 162 6.86 5.14 -10.61
C PRO A 162 5.52 5.84 -10.37
N GLY A 163 5.54 7.18 -10.34
CA GLY A 163 4.35 8.01 -10.10
C GLY A 163 3.69 7.70 -8.75
N ILE A 164 2.47 8.22 -8.60
CA ILE A 164 1.54 7.88 -7.52
C ILE A 164 0.45 7.02 -8.16
N SER A 165 0.22 5.80 -7.65
CA SER A 165 -0.82 4.91 -8.19
C SER A 165 -2.20 5.51 -7.97
N ASP A 166 -3.17 5.12 -8.80
CA ASP A 166 -4.53 5.65 -8.70
C ASP A 166 -5.17 5.32 -7.35
N GLU A 167 -4.83 4.19 -6.72
CA GLU A 167 -5.35 3.86 -5.39
C GLU A 167 -4.81 4.80 -4.32
N ILE A 168 -3.51 5.15 -4.39
CA ILE A 168 -2.91 6.10 -3.45
C ILE A 168 -3.45 7.51 -3.70
N ARG A 169 -3.65 7.91 -4.96
CA ARG A 169 -4.33 9.17 -5.30
C ARG A 169 -5.73 9.24 -4.71
N GLN A 170 -6.53 8.18 -4.86
CA GLN A 170 -7.87 8.11 -4.28
C GLN A 170 -7.85 8.29 -2.75
N ILE A 171 -6.85 7.74 -2.05
CA ILE A 171 -6.68 7.93 -0.61
C ILE A 171 -6.30 9.38 -0.29
N ILE A 172 -5.37 9.98 -1.04
CA ILE A 172 -4.90 11.36 -0.83
C ILE A 172 -6.02 12.38 -1.09
N ASP A 173 -6.82 12.14 -2.12
CA ASP A 173 -7.91 13.02 -2.54
C ASP A 173 -9.24 12.72 -1.84
N ASP A 174 -9.25 11.71 -0.94
CA ASP A 174 -10.43 11.35 -0.17
C ASP A 174 -10.87 12.49 0.75
N SER A 175 -12.19 12.68 0.90
CA SER A 175 -12.76 13.68 1.80
C SER A 175 -12.31 13.52 3.27
N SER A 176 -11.96 12.30 3.70
CA SER A 176 -11.45 12.04 5.04
C SER A 176 -10.06 12.63 5.29
N SER A 177 -9.33 13.03 4.24
CA SER A 177 -8.06 13.77 4.34
C SER A 177 -8.27 15.23 4.78
N GLU A 178 -9.49 15.75 4.70
CA GLU A 178 -9.85 17.07 5.25
C GLU A 178 -10.11 16.94 6.75
N VAL A 179 -9.01 16.92 7.51
CA VAL A 179 -9.00 16.51 8.92
C VAL A 179 -9.56 17.56 9.89
N ASN A 180 -10.14 17.07 10.98
CA ASN A 180 -10.63 17.84 12.12
C ASN A 180 -10.24 17.16 13.44
N PHE A 181 -10.67 17.70 14.58
CA PHE A 181 -10.33 17.19 15.92
C PHE A 181 -10.67 15.70 16.13
N SER A 182 -11.71 15.18 15.46
CA SER A 182 -12.17 13.78 15.58
C SER A 182 -11.54 12.82 14.57
N SER A 183 -10.73 13.32 13.64
CA SER A 183 -10.08 12.49 12.62
C SER A 183 -9.09 11.50 13.24
N SER A 184 -9.01 10.31 12.66
CA SER A 184 -8.06 9.28 13.06
C SER A 184 -6.62 9.67 12.69
N ASP A 185 -5.65 9.08 13.39
CA ASP A 185 -4.23 9.32 13.15
C ASP A 185 -3.81 8.98 11.72
N PHE A 186 -4.41 7.93 11.14
CA PHE A 186 -4.19 7.56 9.75
C PHE A 186 -4.53 8.71 8.80
N TRP A 187 -5.69 9.35 8.97
CA TRP A 187 -6.11 10.44 8.09
C TRP A 187 -5.30 11.72 8.31
N VAL A 188 -4.80 11.95 9.54
CA VAL A 188 -3.82 13.03 9.81
C VAL A 188 -2.50 12.77 9.09
N LEU A 189 -2.03 11.52 9.05
CA LEU A 189 -0.84 11.13 8.29
C LEU A 189 -1.05 11.30 6.78
N VAL A 190 -2.21 10.92 6.24
CA VAL A 190 -2.57 11.13 4.83
C VAL A 190 -2.65 12.62 4.48
N ALA A 191 -3.24 13.45 5.34
CA ALA A 191 -3.27 14.91 5.14
C ALA A 191 -1.84 15.50 5.14
N SER A 192 -0.97 15.01 6.02
CA SER A 192 0.44 15.41 6.07
C SER A 192 1.20 14.97 4.81
N LEU A 193 0.89 13.79 4.29
CA LEU A 193 1.43 13.28 3.03
C LEU A 193 1.01 14.15 1.84
N LYS A 194 -0.27 14.53 1.76
CA LYS A 194 -0.81 15.45 0.73
C LYS A 194 -0.03 16.76 0.72
N GLU A 195 0.18 17.35 1.90
CA GLU A 195 0.98 18.56 2.04
C GLU A 195 2.47 18.34 1.70
N PHE A 196 3.07 17.19 2.03
CA PHE A 196 4.45 16.86 1.67
C PHE A 196 4.64 16.79 0.15
N ILE A 197 3.76 16.06 -0.55
CA ILE A 197 3.81 15.88 -2.01
C ILE A 197 3.79 17.24 -2.72
N ALA A 198 2.94 18.17 -2.25
CA ALA A 198 2.80 19.50 -2.84
C ALA A 198 4.00 20.43 -2.58
N ASN A 199 4.88 20.10 -1.63
CA ASN A 199 5.97 20.96 -1.18
C ASN A 199 7.32 20.23 -1.30
N GLU A 200 7.83 19.60 -0.23
CA GLU A 200 9.17 18.99 -0.20
C GLU A 200 9.29 17.78 -1.13
N GLY A 201 8.19 17.08 -1.38
CA GLY A 201 8.13 15.87 -2.20
C GLY A 201 8.19 16.16 -3.70
N ASN A 202 7.96 17.39 -4.14
CA ASN A 202 7.95 17.79 -5.56
C ASN A 202 7.11 16.86 -6.45
N GLY A 203 5.90 16.53 -6.00
CA GLY A 203 4.98 15.62 -6.70
C GLY A 203 5.23 14.12 -6.43
N GLU A 204 6.22 13.76 -5.61
CA GLU A 204 6.53 12.37 -5.27
C GLU A 204 6.26 12.04 -3.79
N LEU A 205 6.04 10.76 -3.52
CA LEU A 205 5.91 10.21 -2.17
C LEU A 205 7.26 10.26 -1.43
N PRO A 206 7.29 10.19 -0.08
CA PRO A 206 8.54 10.05 0.65
C PRO A 206 9.28 8.77 0.23
N LEU A 207 10.61 8.81 0.22
CA LEU A 207 11.43 7.67 -0.16
C LEU A 207 11.32 6.52 0.87
N GLU A 208 11.22 5.28 0.40
CA GLU A 208 11.19 4.09 1.28
C GLU A 208 12.53 3.88 2.02
N GLY A 209 13.64 4.25 1.37
CA GLY A 209 14.99 4.21 1.94
C GLY A 209 15.66 2.84 1.92
N THR A 210 14.99 1.81 1.38
CA THR A 210 15.56 0.47 1.17
C THR A 210 16.00 0.29 -0.27
N ILE A 211 17.10 -0.44 -0.46
CA ILE A 211 17.61 -0.86 -1.77
C ILE A 211 17.68 -2.40 -1.82
N PRO A 212 17.49 -3.02 -2.99
CA PRO A 212 17.64 -4.46 -3.15
C PRO A 212 19.11 -4.87 -3.04
N ASP A 213 19.35 -6.17 -2.83
CA ASP A 213 20.69 -6.75 -2.96
C ASP A 213 21.20 -6.62 -4.41
N MET A 214 22.52 -6.52 -4.58
CA MET A 214 23.14 -6.35 -5.90
C MET A 214 24.63 -6.71 -5.91
N THR A 215 25.15 -6.98 -7.10
CA THR A 215 26.58 -7.21 -7.32
C THR A 215 27.36 -5.91 -7.11
N SER A 216 28.09 -5.83 -6.00
CA SER A 216 28.81 -4.62 -5.59
C SER A 216 29.94 -4.91 -4.60
N LEU A 217 30.93 -4.01 -4.50
CA LEU A 217 31.82 -3.95 -3.36
C LEU A 217 31.01 -3.62 -2.10
N THR A 218 31.38 -4.22 -0.98
CA THR A 218 30.72 -3.98 0.32
C THR A 218 30.71 -2.50 0.67
N GLU A 219 31.82 -1.79 0.43
CA GLU A 219 31.95 -0.36 0.75
C GLU A 219 31.01 0.52 -0.09
N TYR A 220 30.88 0.22 -1.39
CA TYR A 220 29.97 0.93 -2.29
C TYR A 220 28.52 0.65 -1.93
N TYR A 221 28.16 -0.60 -1.65
CA TYR A 221 26.81 -0.98 -1.25
C TYR A 221 26.40 -0.31 0.06
N VAL A 222 27.26 -0.34 1.08
CA VAL A 222 27.00 0.31 2.38
C VAL A 222 26.87 1.83 2.23
N SER A 223 27.72 2.45 1.40
CA SER A 223 27.64 3.90 1.15
C SER A 223 26.35 4.27 0.44
N LEU A 224 25.97 3.50 -0.59
CA LEU A 224 24.72 3.68 -1.31
C LEU A 224 23.50 3.51 -0.38
N GLN A 225 23.49 2.46 0.45
CA GLN A 225 22.44 2.22 1.42
C GLN A 225 22.27 3.41 2.39
N LYS A 226 23.37 3.97 2.90
CA LYS A 226 23.34 5.15 3.77
C LYS A 226 22.75 6.37 3.08
N ILE A 227 23.02 6.57 1.80
CA ILE A 227 22.48 7.68 1.01
C ILE A 227 20.95 7.58 0.89
N TYR A 228 20.42 6.39 0.56
CA TYR A 228 18.97 6.16 0.51
C TYR A 228 18.31 6.32 1.89
N GLN A 229 18.93 5.78 2.94
CA GLN A 229 18.44 5.92 4.32
C GLN A 229 18.42 7.38 4.78
N ALA A 230 19.46 8.15 4.47
CA ALA A 230 19.53 9.57 4.83
C ALA A 230 18.44 10.39 4.13
N LYS A 231 18.17 10.12 2.85
CA LYS A 231 17.08 10.77 2.11
C LYS A 231 15.71 10.40 2.69
N ALA A 232 15.47 9.12 2.97
CA ALA A 232 14.22 8.68 3.60
C ALA A 232 14.01 9.29 5.00
N GLU A 233 15.09 9.44 5.79
CA GLU A 233 15.02 10.12 7.09
C GLU A 233 14.72 11.61 6.93
N SER A 234 15.32 12.28 5.94
CA SER A 234 14.99 13.68 5.63
C SER A 234 13.52 13.86 5.23
N ASP A 235 12.97 12.96 4.41
CA ASP A 235 11.56 12.99 4.02
C ASP A 235 10.64 12.72 5.22
N CYS A 236 11.02 11.78 6.08
CA CYS A 236 10.29 11.48 7.31
C CYS A 236 10.24 12.69 8.26
N LEU A 237 11.34 13.44 8.39
CA LEU A 237 11.38 14.66 9.21
C LEU A 237 10.46 15.76 8.66
N ALA A 238 10.39 15.92 7.33
CA ALA A 238 9.47 16.85 6.70
C ALA A 238 8.01 16.47 6.98
N ILE A 239 7.66 15.19 6.87
CA ILE A 239 6.33 14.68 7.21
C ILE A 239 6.04 14.87 8.70
N GLU A 240 7.00 14.61 9.59
CA GLU A 240 6.83 14.82 11.03
C GLU A 240 6.49 16.27 11.36
N HIS A 241 7.16 17.23 10.71
CA HIS A 241 6.85 18.64 10.86
C HIS A 241 5.40 18.97 10.45
N ARG A 242 4.95 18.38 9.33
CA ARG A 242 3.58 18.55 8.82
C ARG A 242 2.55 17.94 9.76
N VAL A 243 2.79 16.72 10.24
CA VAL A 243 1.93 16.05 11.23
C VAL A 243 1.75 16.95 12.45
N LYS A 244 2.85 17.47 13.01
CA LYS A 244 2.82 18.37 14.17
C LYS A 244 2.06 19.66 13.88
N SER A 245 2.24 20.25 12.70
CA SER A 245 1.52 21.46 12.27
C SER A 245 0.02 21.21 12.16
N ILE A 246 -0.37 20.11 11.52
CA ILE A 246 -1.78 19.72 11.33
C ILE A 246 -2.45 19.44 12.69
N LEU A 247 -1.79 18.69 13.57
CA LEU A 247 -2.31 18.39 14.92
C LEU A 247 -2.58 19.67 15.71
N ARG A 248 -1.66 20.65 15.68
CA ARG A 248 -1.89 21.98 16.28
C ARG A 248 -3.10 22.68 15.69
N ARG A 249 -3.23 22.68 14.35
CA ARG A 249 -4.33 23.34 13.63
C ARG A 249 -5.69 22.75 14.01
N ILE A 250 -5.77 21.43 14.19
CA ILE A 250 -7.03 20.75 14.56
C ILE A 250 -7.26 20.67 16.07
N GLY A 251 -6.38 21.26 16.89
CA GLY A 251 -6.52 21.32 18.35
C GLY A 251 -6.15 20.02 19.08
N ARG A 252 -5.37 19.13 18.47
CA ARG A 252 -4.83 17.91 19.08
C ARG A 252 -3.41 18.14 19.59
N ASP A 253 -2.99 17.30 20.54
CA ASP A 253 -1.60 17.28 21.01
C ASP A 253 -0.63 17.00 19.84
N PRO A 254 0.36 17.88 19.58
CA PRO A 254 1.33 17.72 18.48
C PRO A 254 2.15 16.44 18.55
N ASP A 255 2.32 15.87 19.75
CA ASP A 255 3.10 14.65 19.96
C ASP A 255 2.20 13.41 20.11
N SER A 256 0.89 13.53 19.83
CA SER A 256 -0.07 12.42 19.92
C SER A 256 0.21 11.28 18.92
N ILE A 257 0.90 11.56 17.82
CA ILE A 257 1.35 10.54 16.85
C ILE A 257 2.86 10.37 17.00
N SER A 258 3.29 9.17 17.40
CA SER A 258 4.70 8.91 17.66
C SER A 258 5.55 8.93 16.38
N ARG A 259 6.82 9.32 16.52
CA ARG A 259 7.81 9.26 15.42
C ARG A 259 7.96 7.86 14.83
N ALA A 260 7.82 6.81 15.64
CA ALA A 260 7.84 5.43 15.16
C ALA A 260 6.69 5.15 14.18
N CYS A 261 5.47 5.62 14.50
CA CYS A 261 4.32 5.50 13.60
C CYS A 261 4.53 6.28 12.30
N ILE A 262 5.04 7.51 12.39
CA ILE A 262 5.34 8.35 11.21
C ILE A 262 6.39 7.68 10.32
N LYS A 263 7.45 7.10 10.90
CA LYS A 263 8.50 6.39 10.15
C LYS A 263 7.95 5.16 9.44
N THR A 264 7.12 4.36 10.12
CA THR A 264 6.42 3.23 9.51
C THR A 264 5.50 3.68 8.39
N PHE A 265 4.78 4.78 8.57
CA PHE A 265 3.93 5.36 7.53
C PHE A 265 4.75 5.78 6.29
N CYS A 266 5.85 6.53 6.48
CA CYS A 266 6.72 6.99 5.39
C CYS A 266 7.23 5.82 4.54
N LYS A 267 7.69 4.74 5.20
CA LYS A 267 8.18 3.51 4.53
C LYS A 267 7.12 2.80 3.69
N ASN A 268 5.84 2.99 4.02
CA ASN A 268 4.73 2.25 3.41
C ASN A 268 3.72 3.14 2.67
N THR A 269 4.06 4.39 2.36
CA THR A 269 3.14 5.31 1.66
C THR A 269 2.67 4.79 0.30
N ARG A 270 3.50 4.00 -0.40
CA ARG A 270 3.14 3.32 -1.67
C ARG A 270 2.23 2.10 -1.47
N LYS A 271 2.02 1.68 -0.22
CA LYS A 271 1.38 0.43 0.19
C LYS A 271 0.14 0.69 1.06
N LEU A 272 -0.35 1.93 1.09
CA LEU A 272 -1.56 2.26 1.86
C LEU A 272 -2.79 1.60 1.22
N LYS A 273 -3.69 1.12 2.06
CA LYS A 273 -5.01 0.63 1.64
C LYS A 273 -6.08 1.15 2.57
N VAL A 274 -7.23 1.54 2.02
CA VAL A 274 -8.42 1.91 2.77
C VAL A 274 -9.56 1.02 2.29
N CYS A 275 -10.09 0.19 3.19
CA CYS A 275 -11.18 -0.73 2.90
C CYS A 275 -12.45 -0.24 3.60
N ARG A 276 -13.49 0.11 2.84
CA ARG A 276 -14.81 0.49 3.37
C ARG A 276 -15.81 -0.62 3.10
N TYR A 277 -16.44 -1.12 4.15
CA TYR A 277 -17.37 -2.24 4.01
C TYR A 277 -18.81 -1.76 4.13
N ARG A 278 -19.70 -2.41 3.38
CA ARG A 278 -21.15 -2.23 3.49
C ARG A 278 -21.67 -2.81 4.78
N SER A 279 -22.75 -2.23 5.31
CA SER A 279 -23.45 -2.81 6.46
C SER A 279 -24.11 -4.14 6.12
N MET A 280 -24.33 -4.99 7.13
CA MET A 280 -25.13 -6.19 6.88
C MET A 280 -26.52 -5.77 6.40
N GLU A 281 -27.12 -4.80 7.08
CA GLU A 281 -28.44 -4.27 6.74
C GLU A 281 -28.53 -3.80 5.29
N GLU A 282 -27.54 -3.05 4.80
CA GLU A 282 -27.47 -2.60 3.40
C GLU A 282 -27.35 -3.76 2.40
N GLU A 283 -26.63 -4.82 2.77
CA GLU A 283 -26.47 -6.01 1.94
C GLU A 283 -27.80 -6.76 1.78
N PHE A 284 -28.55 -6.90 2.88
CA PHE A 284 -29.87 -7.56 2.88
C PHE A 284 -30.96 -6.70 2.24
N SER A 285 -30.98 -5.39 2.52
CA SER A 285 -32.04 -4.49 2.06
C SER A 285 -31.83 -3.93 0.65
N SER A 286 -30.57 -3.77 0.23
CA SER A 286 -30.20 -3.17 -1.05
C SER A 286 -29.02 -3.93 -1.69
N PRO A 287 -29.23 -5.17 -2.17
CA PRO A 287 -28.18 -5.97 -2.77
C PRO A 287 -27.66 -5.35 -4.07
N VAL A 288 -26.36 -5.48 -4.34
CA VAL A 288 -25.75 -5.06 -5.61
C VAL A 288 -26.02 -6.14 -6.65
N LEU A 289 -27.17 -6.04 -7.32
CA LEU A 289 -27.66 -7.07 -8.25
C LEU A 289 -26.69 -7.38 -9.40
N SER A 290 -25.87 -6.42 -9.82
CA SER A 290 -24.86 -6.65 -10.86
C SER A 290 -23.78 -7.64 -10.42
N GLU A 291 -23.31 -7.53 -9.17
CA GLU A 291 -22.32 -8.46 -8.61
C GLU A 291 -22.94 -9.84 -8.39
N VAL A 292 -24.16 -9.88 -7.83
CA VAL A 292 -24.91 -11.13 -7.65
C VAL A 292 -25.09 -11.87 -8.99
N LYS A 293 -25.43 -11.15 -10.07
CA LYS A 293 -25.57 -11.75 -11.41
C LYS A 293 -24.26 -12.32 -11.96
N LYS A 294 -23.11 -11.69 -11.70
CA LYS A 294 -21.81 -12.23 -12.10
C LYS A 294 -21.54 -13.58 -11.44
N TYR A 295 -21.84 -13.68 -10.15
CA TYR A 295 -21.70 -14.93 -9.38
C TYR A 295 -22.60 -16.07 -9.85
N PHE A 296 -23.77 -15.75 -10.42
CA PHE A 296 -24.66 -16.76 -11.02
C PHE A 296 -24.24 -17.19 -12.42
N ALA A 297 -23.51 -16.34 -13.14
CA ALA A 297 -23.04 -16.66 -14.50
C ALA A 297 -21.81 -17.56 -14.50
N ASP A 298 -21.15 -17.71 -13.35
CA ASP A 298 -19.96 -18.54 -13.15
C ASP A 298 -20.37 -19.84 -12.44
N GLU A 299 -20.58 -20.91 -13.22
CA GLU A 299 -21.09 -22.21 -12.74
C GLU A 299 -20.14 -22.91 -11.76
N ASP A 300 -18.83 -22.61 -11.80
CA ASP A 300 -17.80 -23.19 -10.92
C ASP A 300 -17.51 -22.31 -9.68
N SER A 301 -18.26 -21.22 -9.51
CA SER A 301 -17.99 -20.27 -8.43
C SER A 301 -18.57 -20.73 -7.10
N TRP A 302 -17.74 -20.76 -6.05
CA TRP A 302 -18.13 -20.98 -4.65
C TRP A 302 -19.21 -20.00 -4.16
N SER A 303 -19.43 -18.89 -4.90
CA SER A 303 -20.49 -17.92 -4.62
C SER A 303 -21.89 -18.49 -4.75
N ALA A 304 -22.12 -19.54 -5.56
CA ALA A 304 -23.41 -20.23 -5.61
C ALA A 304 -23.79 -20.80 -4.23
N SER A 305 -22.81 -21.31 -3.47
CA SER A 305 -23.00 -21.81 -2.11
C SER A 305 -23.37 -20.71 -1.11
N ILE A 306 -22.76 -19.52 -1.24
CA ILE A 306 -23.11 -18.33 -0.43
C ILE A 306 -24.55 -17.90 -0.69
N ILE A 307 -24.96 -17.89 -1.97
CA ILE A 307 -26.32 -17.51 -2.36
C ILE A 307 -27.34 -18.54 -1.88
N LEU A 308 -27.04 -19.84 -1.92
CA LEU A 308 -27.90 -20.92 -1.41
C LEU A 308 -28.10 -20.89 0.12
N MET A 309 -27.17 -20.26 0.86
CA MET A 309 -27.32 -20.07 2.30
C MET A 309 -28.42 -19.06 2.69
N PHE A 310 -28.72 -18.07 1.84
CA PHE A 310 -29.79 -17.10 2.10
C PHE A 310 -31.20 -17.75 2.09
N PRO A 311 -31.60 -18.55 1.08
CA PRO A 311 -32.84 -19.33 1.09
C PRO A 311 -32.92 -20.31 2.25
N PHE A 312 -31.81 -20.97 2.63
CA PHE A 312 -31.79 -21.88 3.78
C PHE A 312 -32.06 -21.14 5.09
N HIS A 313 -31.54 -19.91 5.22
CA HIS A 313 -31.82 -19.04 6.36
C HIS A 313 -33.30 -18.62 6.42
N LEU A 314 -33.85 -18.17 5.30
CA LEU A 314 -35.28 -17.85 5.14
C LEU A 314 -36.17 -19.07 5.47
N PHE A 315 -35.76 -20.27 5.07
CA PHE A 315 -36.46 -21.51 5.37
C PHE A 315 -36.44 -21.83 6.87
N CYS A 316 -35.28 -21.75 7.53
CA CYS A 316 -35.17 -21.95 8.98
C CYS A 316 -35.96 -20.90 9.79
N CYS A 317 -35.92 -19.62 9.40
CA CYS A 317 -36.70 -18.56 10.05
C CYS A 317 -38.22 -18.75 9.88
N ASN A 318 -38.67 -19.18 8.69
CA ASN A 318 -40.09 -19.45 8.44
C ASN A 318 -40.58 -20.75 9.09
N GLN A 319 -39.74 -21.79 9.17
CA GLN A 319 -40.03 -23.03 9.90
C GLN A 319 -40.16 -22.78 11.41
N HIS A 320 -39.27 -21.97 12.00
CA HIS A 320 -39.40 -21.56 13.41
C HIS A 320 -40.69 -20.78 13.68
N ARG A 321 -41.10 -19.89 12.76
CA ARG A 321 -42.41 -19.23 12.86
C ARG A 321 -43.58 -20.21 12.78
N LYS A 322 -43.54 -21.23 11.92
CA LYS A 322 -44.62 -22.24 11.82
C LYS A 322 -44.66 -23.20 13.00
N LEU A 323 -43.53 -23.60 13.57
CA LEU A 323 -43.49 -24.46 14.77
C LEU A 323 -44.03 -23.74 16.02
N LEU A 324 -43.88 -22.42 16.12
CA LEU A 324 -44.48 -21.61 17.19
C LEU A 324 -46.02 -21.48 17.09
N TYR A 325 -46.62 -21.74 15.92
CA TYR A 325 -48.08 -21.78 15.73
C TYR A 325 -48.68 -23.19 15.82
N ILE A 326 -47.87 -24.24 15.97
CA ILE A 326 -48.33 -25.62 16.17
C ILE A 326 -48.33 -25.99 17.66
N PHE A 327 -47.72 -25.18 18.52
CA PHE A 327 -47.78 -25.28 19.97
C PHE A 327 -48.33 -23.99 20.60
N HIS A 328 -49.58 -23.66 20.28
CA HIS A 328 -50.41 -22.81 21.15
C HIS A 328 -51.88 -23.18 21.07
#